data_AF-A0A959CW83-F1
#
_entry.id   AF-A0A959CW83-F1
#
_cell.length_a   1.000
_cell.length_b   1.000
_cell.length_c   1.000
_cell.angle_alpha   90.00
_cell.angle_beta   90.00
_cell.angle_gamma   90.00
#
_symmetry.space_group_name_H-M   'P 1'
#
loop_
_entity.id
_entity.type
_entity.pdbx_description
1 polymer ?
#
loop_
_entity_poly.entity_id
_entity_poly.type
_entity_poly.pdbx_seq_one_letter_code
_entity_poly.pdbx_strand_id
1 'polypeptide(L)'
;MEKTRKPPRVSFSHFLEKFPEVELPITLAEEAHHAFSQKNEPLPPLMIEQFILPLEEQGIDDYTEFVACMRIPETHEFHAVIYWRAGLLNYQYTLATFTKKGELIDKRVIGGTFSDGVVLTSSVVTIDEDWTIYVVSGQARPGEKDYDASSSTAYKLELLPEGQIVNSIE
;
A
#
# COMPACT_ATOMS: atom_id res chain seq x y z
N MET A 1 -15.27 -32.55 27.52
CA MET A 1 -15.71 -31.18 27.19
C MET A 1 -14.51 -30.46 26.61
N GLU A 2 -14.41 -30.44 25.28
CA GLU A 2 -13.36 -29.73 24.57
C GLU A 2 -13.66 -28.23 24.69
N LYS A 3 -12.86 -27.50 25.46
CA LYS A 3 -12.93 -26.03 25.49
C LYS A 3 -12.43 -25.55 24.14
N THR A 4 -13.36 -25.29 23.22
CA THR A 4 -13.09 -24.56 21.98
C THR A 4 -12.53 -23.19 22.34
N ARG A 5 -11.20 -23.07 22.40
CA ARG A 5 -10.51 -21.79 22.51
C ARG A 5 -10.83 -21.04 21.22
N LYS A 6 -11.57 -19.92 21.33
CA LYS A 6 -11.74 -19.01 20.19
C LYS A 6 -10.34 -18.62 19.68
N PRO A 7 -10.11 -18.62 18.36
CA PRO A 7 -8.82 -18.18 17.84
C PRO A 7 -8.54 -16.75 18.33
N PRO A 8 -7.28 -16.40 18.62
CA PRO A 8 -6.92 -15.07 19.05
C PRO A 8 -7.38 -14.05 18.00
N ARG A 9 -8.02 -12.96 18.42
CA ARG A 9 -8.47 -11.86 17.55
C ARG A 9 -7.74 -10.59 17.92
N VAL A 10 -7.26 -9.88 16.90
CA VAL A 10 -6.66 -8.56 17.07
C VAL A 10 -7.77 -7.53 16.84
N SER A 11 -7.83 -6.49 17.66
CA SER A 11 -8.75 -5.39 17.40
C SER A 11 -8.24 -4.54 16.24
N PHE A 12 -9.16 -3.95 15.49
CA PHE A 12 -8.80 -3.05 14.40
C PHE A 12 -7.96 -1.85 14.87
N SER A 13 -8.20 -1.35 16.10
CA SER A 13 -7.40 -0.30 16.71
C SER A 13 -5.92 -0.67 16.84
N HIS A 14 -5.60 -1.89 17.29
CA HIS A 14 -4.22 -2.35 17.41
C HIS A 14 -3.56 -2.55 16.04
N PHE A 15 -4.34 -2.87 15.01
CA PHE A 15 -3.85 -2.88 13.64
C PHE A 15 -3.49 -1.46 13.18
N LEU A 16 -4.36 -0.48 13.41
CA LEU A 16 -4.09 0.93 13.08
C LEU A 16 -2.89 1.52 13.81
N GLU A 17 -2.59 1.09 15.02
CA GLU A 17 -1.40 1.52 15.79
C GLU A 17 -0.07 1.14 15.13
N LYS A 18 -0.07 0.19 14.19
CA LYS A 18 1.13 -0.15 13.40
C LYS A 18 1.45 0.87 12.32
N PHE A 19 0.50 1.74 11.98
CA PHE A 19 0.64 2.72 10.93
C PHE A 19 0.90 4.09 11.56
N PRO A 20 2.14 4.61 11.49
CA PRO A 20 2.42 5.96 11.96
C PRO A 20 1.64 6.96 11.11
N GLU A 21 1.11 7.99 11.76
CA GLU A 21 0.56 9.14 11.04
C GLU A 21 1.72 9.97 10.48
N VAL A 22 1.55 10.47 9.26
CA VAL A 22 2.55 11.30 8.57
C VAL A 22 1.94 12.65 8.25
N GLU A 23 2.79 13.66 8.15
CA GLU A 23 2.40 14.96 7.60
C GLU A 23 2.40 14.86 6.06
N LEU A 24 1.39 15.48 5.44
CA LEU A 24 1.30 15.65 4.00
C LEU A 24 1.84 17.05 3.63
N PRO A 25 2.41 17.23 2.42
CA PRO A 25 2.57 16.23 1.36
C PRO A 25 3.72 15.25 1.62
N ILE A 26 3.60 14.03 1.08
CA ILE A 26 4.65 13.00 1.18
C ILE A 26 4.92 12.34 -0.18
N THR A 27 6.18 11.98 -0.44
CA THR A 27 6.59 11.27 -1.64
C THR A 27 7.19 9.90 -1.30
N LEU A 28 6.63 8.85 -1.89
CA LEU A 28 7.15 7.48 -1.89
C LEU A 28 7.95 7.28 -3.19
N ALA A 29 9.26 7.51 -3.12
CA ALA A 29 10.19 7.27 -4.22
C ALA A 29 10.61 5.80 -4.30
N GLU A 30 11.36 5.44 -5.35
CA GLU A 30 11.89 4.09 -5.54
C GLU A 30 12.68 3.65 -4.29
N GLU A 31 13.58 4.45 -3.76
CA GLU A 31 14.41 4.09 -2.60
C GLU A 31 13.65 4.02 -1.27
N ALA A 32 12.39 4.47 -1.22
CA ALA A 32 11.60 4.45 0.01
C ALA A 32 11.38 3.02 0.52
N HIS A 33 11.37 2.01 -0.36
CA HIS A 33 11.22 0.62 0.05
C HIS A 33 12.42 0.11 0.87
N HIS A 34 13.64 0.61 0.59
CA HIS A 34 14.83 0.30 1.40
C HIS A 34 14.76 0.93 2.78
N ALA A 35 14.13 2.10 2.91
CA ALA A 35 13.91 2.75 4.19
C ALA A 35 12.85 2.02 5.02
N PHE A 36 11.74 1.61 4.41
CA PHE A 36 10.68 0.87 5.09
C PHE A 36 11.12 -0.55 5.47
N SER A 37 11.82 -1.28 4.61
CA SER A 37 12.31 -2.64 4.91
C SER A 37 13.34 -2.68 6.05
N GLN A 38 14.11 -1.60 6.23
CA GLN A 38 15.12 -1.51 7.29
C GLN A 38 14.56 -0.95 8.61
N LYS A 39 13.49 -0.15 8.57
CA LYS A 39 12.99 0.57 9.75
C LYS A 39 11.66 0.04 10.29
N ASN A 40 10.80 -0.52 9.45
CA ASN A 40 9.46 -0.93 9.87
C ASN A 40 9.43 -2.44 10.07
N GLU A 41 8.96 -2.87 11.25
CA GLU A 41 8.74 -4.28 11.53
C GLU A 41 7.64 -4.84 10.62
N PRO A 42 7.81 -6.04 10.05
CA PRO A 42 6.73 -6.75 9.38
C PRO A 42 5.49 -6.85 10.27
N LEU A 43 4.32 -6.77 9.64
CA LEU A 43 3.06 -6.94 10.34
C LEU A 43 2.99 -8.34 10.98
N PRO A 44 2.51 -8.46 12.22
CA PRO A 44 2.31 -9.76 12.85
C PRO A 44 1.39 -10.65 12.00
N PRO A 45 1.67 -11.98 11.91
CA PRO A 45 0.88 -12.90 11.07
C PRO A 45 -0.64 -12.83 11.32
N LEU A 46 -1.04 -12.69 12.59
CA LEU A 46 -2.45 -12.61 12.95
C LEU A 46 -3.15 -11.32 12.44
N MET A 47 -2.42 -10.22 12.31
CA MET A 47 -2.93 -8.98 11.70
C MET A 47 -3.03 -9.13 10.19
N ILE A 48 -2.04 -9.77 9.56
CA ILE A 48 -2.04 -10.07 8.13
C ILE A 48 -3.25 -10.93 7.79
N GLU A 49 -3.45 -12.05 8.49
CA GLU A 49 -4.58 -12.97 8.30
C GLU A 49 -5.94 -12.29 8.44
N GLN A 50 -6.08 -11.33 9.36
CA GLN A 50 -7.37 -10.70 9.67
C GLN A 50 -7.69 -9.48 8.81
N PHE A 51 -6.69 -8.68 8.44
CA PHE A 51 -6.92 -7.36 7.84
C PHE A 51 -6.27 -7.18 6.46
N ILE A 52 -5.26 -7.99 6.10
CA ILE A 52 -4.55 -7.84 4.82
C ILE A 52 -4.95 -8.94 3.83
N LEU A 53 -4.86 -10.23 4.20
CA LEU A 53 -5.19 -11.32 3.30
C LEU A 53 -6.62 -11.27 2.71
N PRO A 54 -7.66 -10.84 3.47
CA PRO A 54 -8.98 -10.67 2.88
C PRO A 54 -9.04 -9.62 1.75
N LEU A 55 -8.03 -8.74 1.67
CA LEU A 55 -7.87 -7.73 0.63
C LEU A 55 -7.07 -8.26 -0.56
N GLU A 56 -6.21 -9.23 -0.36
CA GLU A 56 -5.39 -9.82 -1.43
C GLU A 56 -6.22 -10.86 -2.19
N GLU A 57 -6.85 -10.43 -3.29
CA GLU A 57 -7.69 -11.30 -4.15
C GLU A 57 -6.89 -12.39 -4.87
N GLN A 58 -5.58 -12.18 -5.00
CA GLN A 58 -4.65 -13.14 -5.59
C GLN A 58 -3.84 -13.77 -4.47
N GLY A 59 -3.66 -15.09 -4.55
CA GLY A 59 -2.85 -15.83 -3.58
C GLY A 59 -1.49 -15.15 -3.37
N ILE A 60 -1.15 -14.94 -2.10
CA ILE A 60 0.17 -14.47 -1.70
C ILE A 60 1.15 -15.64 -1.75
N ASP A 61 2.41 -15.38 -2.09
CA ASP A 61 3.44 -16.40 -1.97
C ASP A 61 3.86 -16.53 -0.49
N ASP A 62 4.47 -17.67 -0.13
CA ASP A 62 4.90 -17.96 1.24
C ASP A 62 6.05 -17.05 1.73
N TYR A 63 6.65 -16.27 0.84
CA TYR A 63 7.76 -15.34 1.11
C TYR A 63 7.30 -13.87 1.08
N THR A 64 5.99 -13.62 0.95
CA THR A 64 5.44 -12.27 0.86
C THR A 64 5.35 -11.69 2.26
N GLU A 65 6.13 -10.64 2.51
CA GLU A 65 6.06 -9.87 3.74
C GLU A 65 5.14 -8.66 3.55
N PHE A 66 4.40 -8.30 4.61
CA PHE A 66 3.59 -7.09 4.64
C PHE A 66 4.12 -6.14 5.70
N VAL A 67 4.39 -4.91 5.31
CA VAL A 67 4.96 -3.88 6.19
C VAL A 67 3.97 -2.73 6.29
N ALA A 68 3.64 -2.32 7.51
CA ALA A 68 2.86 -1.11 7.72
C ALA A 68 3.72 0.11 7.42
N CYS A 69 3.29 0.98 6.50
CA CYS A 69 4.06 2.17 6.13
C CYS A 69 3.57 3.39 6.90
N MET A 70 2.31 3.77 6.70
CA MET A 70 1.73 4.99 7.27
C MET A 70 0.20 5.00 7.19
N ARG A 71 -0.43 5.94 7.89
CA ARG A 71 -1.84 6.29 7.73
C ARG A 71 -2.01 7.74 7.27
N ILE A 72 -3.04 8.00 6.46
CA ILE A 72 -3.38 9.34 5.99
C ILE A 72 -4.08 10.12 7.11
N PRO A 73 -3.60 11.33 7.47
CA PRO A 73 -4.18 12.14 8.52
C PRO A 73 -5.55 12.71 8.12
N GLU A 74 -6.29 13.23 9.11
CA GLU A 74 -7.53 14.02 8.91
C GLU A 74 -8.67 13.31 8.15
N THR A 75 -8.62 11.98 8.03
CA THR A 75 -9.65 11.21 7.30
C THR A 75 -10.99 11.09 8.02
N HIS A 76 -11.06 11.51 9.30
CA HIS A 76 -12.23 11.68 10.20
C HIS A 76 -13.31 10.58 10.18
N GLU A 77 -14.01 10.40 9.05
CA GLU A 77 -15.11 9.45 8.85
C GLU A 77 -14.66 8.05 8.45
N PHE A 78 -13.41 7.89 8.01
CA PHE A 78 -12.81 6.61 7.67
C PHE A 78 -11.34 6.56 8.14
N HIS A 79 -10.71 5.41 7.93
CA HIS A 79 -9.27 5.23 8.14
C HIS A 79 -8.63 4.86 6.81
N ALA A 80 -7.57 5.56 6.41
CA ALA A 80 -6.75 5.20 5.26
C ALA A 80 -5.35 4.80 5.71
N VAL A 81 -4.93 3.60 5.30
CA VAL A 81 -3.61 3.07 5.60
C VAL A 81 -2.90 2.66 4.32
N ILE A 82 -1.59 2.87 4.31
CA ILE A 82 -0.69 2.41 3.26
C ILE A 82 0.17 1.31 3.86
N TYR A 83 0.09 0.13 3.25
CA TYR A 83 1.01 -0.97 3.54
C TYR A 83 1.80 -1.32 2.28
N TRP A 84 2.96 -1.91 2.51
CA TRP A 84 3.85 -2.38 1.47
C TRP A 84 3.85 -3.89 1.44
N ARG A 85 3.62 -4.45 0.25
CA ARG A 85 3.77 -5.87 -0.07
C ARG A 85 5.18 -6.11 -0.60
N ALA A 86 5.98 -6.89 0.10
CA ALA A 86 7.33 -7.25 -0.28
C ALA A 86 7.37 -8.71 -0.75
N GLY A 87 7.10 -8.92 -2.03
CA GLY A 87 7.29 -10.20 -2.72
C GLY A 87 8.56 -10.23 -3.56
N LEU A 88 8.88 -11.38 -4.14
CA LEU A 88 10.06 -11.51 -5.00
C LEU A 88 9.90 -10.68 -6.28
N LEU A 89 10.75 -9.66 -6.46
CA LEU A 89 10.69 -8.69 -7.59
C LEU A 89 9.31 -8.01 -7.75
N ASN A 90 8.53 -7.97 -6.67
CA ASN A 90 7.20 -7.40 -6.65
C ASN A 90 6.97 -6.65 -5.33
N TYR A 91 7.22 -5.35 -5.39
CA TYR A 91 7.20 -4.43 -4.26
C TYR A 91 6.10 -3.41 -4.50
N GLN A 92 4.98 -3.50 -3.80
CA GLN A 92 3.80 -2.67 -4.10
C GLN A 92 3.30 -1.94 -2.87
N TYR A 93 3.04 -0.64 -3.00
CA TYR A 93 2.32 0.17 -2.02
C TYR A 93 0.83 0.09 -2.32
N THR A 94 0.07 -0.38 -1.35
CA THR A 94 -1.39 -0.44 -1.42
C THR A 94 -1.98 0.55 -0.43
N LEU A 95 -2.82 1.46 -0.93
CA LEU A 95 -3.71 2.27 -0.11
C LEU A 95 -5.01 1.49 0.10
N ALA A 96 -5.37 1.26 1.36
CA ALA A 96 -6.64 0.65 1.73
C ALA A 96 -7.39 1.58 2.69
N THR A 97 -8.68 1.70 2.47
CA THR A 97 -9.58 2.53 3.27
C THR A 97 -10.58 1.66 4.00
N PHE A 98 -10.89 2.03 5.24
CA PHE A 98 -11.75 1.26 6.12
C PHE A 98 -12.74 2.17 6.83
N THR A 99 -13.93 1.65 7.11
CA THR A 99 -14.88 2.31 8.01
C THR A 99 -14.28 2.39 9.42
N LYS A 100 -14.85 3.23 10.29
CA LYS A 100 -14.52 3.29 11.73
C LYS A 100 -14.63 1.93 12.44
N LYS A 101 -15.32 0.95 11.84
CA LYS A 101 -15.49 -0.41 12.37
C LYS A 101 -14.45 -1.40 11.84
N GLY A 102 -13.58 -0.99 10.92
CA GLY A 102 -12.58 -1.85 10.28
C GLY A 102 -13.12 -2.67 9.10
N GLU A 103 -14.25 -2.27 8.51
CA GLU A 103 -14.77 -2.86 7.28
C GLU A 103 -14.11 -2.18 6.09
N LEU A 104 -13.66 -2.94 5.10
CA LEU A 104 -13.05 -2.38 3.88
C LEU A 104 -14.06 -1.49 3.13
N ILE A 105 -13.64 -0.29 2.74
CA ILE A 105 -14.36 0.61 1.84
C ILE A 105 -13.81 0.43 0.43
N ASP A 106 -12.51 0.64 0.25
CA ASP A 106 -11.83 0.53 -1.04
C ASP A 106 -10.34 0.17 -0.86
N LYS A 107 -9.70 -0.31 -1.94
CA LYS A 107 -8.26 -0.56 -1.97
C LYS A 107 -7.70 -0.33 -3.36
N ARG A 108 -6.47 0.19 -3.41
CA ARG A 108 -5.75 0.38 -4.67
C ARG A 108 -4.25 0.27 -4.50
N VAL A 109 -3.60 -0.43 -5.43
CA VAL A 109 -2.15 -0.32 -5.60
C VAL A 109 -1.87 1.06 -6.17
N ILE A 110 -1.10 1.86 -5.42
CA ILE A 110 -0.80 3.26 -5.75
C ILE A 110 0.61 3.44 -6.30
N GLY A 111 1.48 2.43 -6.21
CA GLY A 111 2.82 2.47 -6.81
C GLY A 111 3.72 1.37 -6.27
N GLY A 112 5.00 1.46 -6.61
CA GLY A 112 6.03 0.51 -6.19
C GLY A 112 6.94 0.10 -7.34
N THR A 113 7.68 -0.99 -7.14
CA THR A 113 8.60 -1.58 -8.11
C THR A 113 8.24 -3.03 -8.34
N PHE A 114 7.81 -3.38 -9.55
CA PHE A 114 7.41 -4.74 -9.89
C PHE A 114 7.82 -5.11 -11.31
N SER A 115 8.08 -6.40 -11.54
CA SER A 115 8.41 -6.92 -12.86
C SER A 115 7.40 -7.97 -13.33
N ASP A 116 7.04 -7.90 -14.60
CA ASP A 116 6.25 -8.93 -15.30
C ASP A 116 7.14 -9.98 -16.00
N GLY A 117 8.46 -9.97 -15.73
CA GLY A 117 9.46 -10.84 -16.34
C GLY A 117 10.06 -10.31 -17.65
N VAL A 118 9.48 -9.24 -18.22
CA VAL A 118 9.96 -8.59 -19.46
C VAL A 118 10.30 -7.13 -19.21
N VAL A 119 9.55 -6.46 -18.34
CA VAL A 119 9.69 -5.04 -18.01
C VAL A 119 9.75 -4.90 -16.50
N LEU A 120 10.63 -4.03 -16.02
CA LEU A 120 10.63 -3.53 -14.66
C LEU A 120 9.86 -2.20 -14.66
N THR A 121 8.78 -2.13 -13.88
CA THR A 121 8.04 -0.89 -13.66
C THR A 121 8.39 -0.35 -12.28
N SER A 122 8.83 0.90 -12.21
CA SER A 122 9.08 1.61 -10.96
C SER A 122 8.24 2.89 -10.93
N SER A 123 7.58 3.16 -9.81
CA SER A 123 6.71 4.33 -9.63
C SER A 123 7.16 5.22 -8.49
N VAL A 124 7.01 6.53 -8.69
CA VAL A 124 7.05 7.55 -7.64
C VAL A 124 5.62 7.98 -7.35
N VAL A 125 5.26 7.99 -6.06
CA VAL A 125 3.93 8.39 -5.60
C VAL A 125 4.05 9.63 -4.74
N THR A 126 3.28 10.68 -5.03
CA THR A 126 3.15 11.84 -4.15
C THR A 126 1.71 11.96 -3.68
N ILE A 127 1.52 12.09 -2.38
CA ILE A 127 0.20 12.30 -1.76
C ILE A 127 0.19 13.71 -1.21
N ASP A 128 -0.74 14.53 -1.69
CA ASP A 128 -0.87 15.94 -1.35
C ASP A 128 -1.85 16.17 -0.19
N GLU A 129 -1.86 17.37 0.39
CA GLU A 129 -2.68 17.75 1.55
C GLU A 129 -4.19 17.60 1.30
N ASP A 130 -4.63 17.75 0.05
CA ASP A 130 -6.02 17.57 -0.39
C ASP A 130 -6.39 16.10 -0.69
N TRP A 131 -5.51 15.17 -0.34
CA TRP A 131 -5.58 13.74 -0.65
C TRP A 131 -5.60 13.40 -2.15
N THR A 132 -5.12 14.30 -2.99
CA THR A 132 -4.70 13.98 -4.33
C THR A 132 -3.47 13.07 -4.28
N ILE A 133 -3.50 11.98 -5.07
CA ILE A 133 -2.37 11.05 -5.21
C ILE A 133 -1.87 11.11 -6.66
N TYR A 134 -0.65 11.61 -6.84
CA TYR A 134 0.05 11.62 -8.12
C TYR A 134 0.92 10.38 -8.24
N VAL A 135 0.77 9.62 -9.32
CA VAL A 135 1.58 8.44 -9.59
C VAL A 135 2.30 8.63 -10.92
N VAL A 136 3.62 8.59 -10.90
CA VAL A 136 4.48 8.63 -12.09
C VAL A 136 5.25 7.33 -12.16
N SER A 137 5.08 6.57 -13.24
CA SER A 137 5.71 5.26 -13.44
C SER A 137 6.62 5.27 -14.65
N GLY A 138 7.85 4.78 -14.49
CA GLY A 138 8.78 4.51 -15.59
C GLY A 138 8.91 3.01 -15.83
N GLN A 139 9.24 2.65 -17.07
CA GLN A 139 9.48 1.26 -17.47
C GLN A 139 10.90 1.09 -17.98
N ALA A 140 11.57 0.00 -17.58
CA ALA A 140 12.89 -0.36 -18.07
C ALA A 140 12.91 -1.83 -18.54
N ARG A 141 13.59 -2.11 -19.65
CA ARG A 141 13.79 -3.48 -20.14
C ARG A 141 15.15 -4.03 -19.68
N PRO A 142 15.24 -5.30 -19.25
CA PRO A 142 16.51 -5.92 -18.89
C PRO A 142 17.51 -5.88 -20.07
N GLY A 143 18.62 -5.17 -19.90
CA GLY A 143 19.71 -5.09 -20.88
C GLY A 143 19.79 -3.78 -21.67
N GLU A 144 18.79 -2.90 -21.60
CA GLU A 144 18.90 -1.51 -22.06
C GLU A 144 19.47 -0.64 -20.93
N LYS A 145 20.55 0.09 -21.22
CA LYS A 145 21.21 0.98 -20.24
C LYS A 145 20.50 2.32 -20.07
N ASP A 146 19.53 2.61 -20.92
CA ASP A 146 18.89 3.92 -20.99
C ASP A 146 17.45 3.81 -20.47
N TYR A 147 17.15 4.61 -19.46
CA TYR A 147 15.78 4.88 -19.02
C TYR A 147 15.01 5.52 -20.17
N ASP A 148 13.96 4.86 -20.66
CA ASP A 148 13.12 5.42 -21.72
C ASP A 148 12.07 6.36 -21.13
N ALA A 149 12.42 7.66 -21.02
CA ALA A 149 11.51 8.69 -20.55
C ALA A 149 10.21 8.77 -21.37
N SER A 150 10.20 8.29 -22.63
CA SER A 150 9.01 8.28 -23.50
C SER A 150 7.99 7.20 -23.13
N SER A 151 8.39 6.23 -22.28
CA SER A 151 7.51 5.19 -21.75
C SER A 151 6.85 5.56 -20.42
N SER A 152 7.14 6.74 -19.87
CA SER A 152 6.65 7.15 -18.56
C SER A 152 5.14 7.39 -18.61
N THR A 153 4.41 6.79 -17.67
CA THR A 153 2.97 7.01 -17.51
C THR A 153 2.73 7.79 -16.22
N ALA A 154 1.90 8.82 -16.30
CA ALA A 154 1.45 9.58 -15.14
C ALA A 154 -0.07 9.51 -15.04
N TYR A 155 -0.58 9.29 -13.84
CA TYR A 155 -2.01 9.35 -13.56
C TYR A 155 -2.25 9.89 -12.16
N LYS A 156 -3.45 10.41 -11.95
CA LYS A 156 -3.89 10.99 -10.69
C LYS A 156 -5.03 10.15 -10.11
N LEU A 157 -4.95 9.88 -8.81
CA LEU A 157 -6.06 9.35 -8.02
C LEU A 157 -6.51 10.43 -7.02
N GLU A 158 -7.74 10.27 -6.57
CA GLU A 158 -8.32 11.11 -5.53
C GLU A 158 -8.96 10.21 -4.48
N LEU A 159 -8.66 10.49 -3.21
CA LEU A 159 -9.30 9.85 -2.08
C LEU A 159 -10.47 10.73 -1.62
N LEU A 160 -11.70 10.23 -1.82
CA LEU A 160 -12.92 10.97 -1.51
C LEU A 160 -13.23 10.96 0.01
N PRO A 161 -14.03 11.92 0.53
CA PRO A 161 -14.41 11.98 1.95
C PRO A 161 -15.11 10.74 2.50
N GLU A 162 -15.73 9.93 1.64
CA GLU A 162 -16.34 8.64 1.96
C GLU A 162 -15.36 7.46 1.97
N GLY A 163 -14.08 7.70 1.65
CA GLY A 163 -13.02 6.71 1.59
C GLY A 163 -12.88 5.97 0.25
N GLN A 164 -13.60 6.37 -0.80
CA GLN A 164 -13.46 5.79 -2.15
C GLN A 164 -12.19 6.33 -2.85
N ILE A 165 -11.53 5.48 -3.63
CA ILE A 165 -10.31 5.83 -4.38
C ILE A 165 -10.64 5.85 -5.87
N VAL A 166 -10.78 7.05 -6.44
CA VAL A 166 -11.19 7.22 -7.83
C VAL A 166 -10.03 7.68 -8.71
N ASN A 167 -10.09 7.36 -10.02
CA ASN A 167 -9.22 8.03 -10.98
C ASN A 167 -9.69 9.47 -11.11
N SER A 168 -8.78 10.42 -10.94
CA SER A 168 -9.08 11.81 -11.27
C SER A 168 -9.13 11.93 -12.80
N ILE A 169 -10.23 12.45 -13.31
CA ILE A 169 -10.38 12.74 -14.74
C ILE A 169 -9.86 14.17 -14.91
N GLU A 170 -8.76 14.34 -15.64
CA GLU A 170 -8.33 15.67 -16.13
C GLU A 170 -9.31 16.24 -17.16
#